data_AF-A0A392PZB9-F1
#
_entry.id   AF-A0A392PZB9-F1
#
_cell.length_a   1.000
_cell.length_b   1.000
_cell.length_c   1.000
_cell.angle_alpha   90.00
_cell.angle_beta   90.00
_cell.angle_gamma   90.00
#
_symmetry.space_group_name_H-M   'P 1'
#
loop_
_entity.id
_entity.type
_entity.pdbx_description
1 polymer ?
#
loop_
_entity_poly.entity_id
_entity_poly.type
_entity_poly.pdbx_seq_one_letter_code
_entity_poly.pdbx_strand_id
1 'polypeptide(L)'
;MQYLPPKLNHIMSNLIDKKINLEDSAGGRTAVTISEVDGSFAFKEGWDVFSKEHGLEIGDIVVFNCINKLNFDVKIYDESVCERLDFSKKRNGRKRDRSGHIYQNDDLAVFNEDPMLEEVLGTGDTSYAS
;
A
#
# COMPACT_ATOMS: atom_id res chain seq x y z
N MET A 1 16.73 0.31 -4.85
CA MET A 1 15.93 0.63 -3.64
C MET A 1 14.99 1.78 -3.96
N GLN A 2 13.86 1.87 -3.26
CA GLN A 2 12.88 2.95 -3.40
C GLN A 2 12.61 3.57 -2.04
N TYR A 3 12.88 4.88 -1.90
CA TYR A 3 12.58 5.62 -0.68
C TYR A 3 11.07 5.81 -0.51
N LEU A 4 10.61 5.75 0.73
CA LEU A 4 9.23 5.95 1.10
C LEU A 4 9.00 7.39 1.56
N PRO A 5 7.81 7.96 1.30
CA PRO A 5 7.46 9.28 1.82
C PRO A 5 7.61 9.35 3.36
N PRO A 6 8.20 10.43 3.92
CA PRO A 6 8.42 10.56 5.36
C PRO A 6 7.16 10.41 6.22
N LYS A 7 5.99 10.74 5.65
CA LYS A 7 4.69 10.55 6.33
C LYS A 7 4.42 9.10 6.72
N LEU A 8 5.06 8.13 6.07
CA LEU A 8 4.92 6.70 6.38
C LEU A 8 5.90 6.21 7.46
N ASN A 9 6.83 7.04 7.95
CA ASN A 9 7.91 6.61 8.84
C ASN A 9 7.42 5.90 10.12
N HIS A 10 6.32 6.36 10.70
CA HIS A 10 5.74 5.76 11.90
C HIS A 10 5.19 4.34 11.66
N ILE A 11 4.76 4.04 10.42
CA ILE A 11 4.34 2.70 10.01
C ILE A 11 5.61 1.86 9.77
N MET A 12 6.59 2.41 9.06
CA MET A 12 7.78 1.70 8.62
C MET A 12 8.77 1.35 9.75
N SER A 13 8.84 2.15 10.81
CA SER A 13 9.70 1.88 11.97
C SER A 13 9.42 0.53 12.62
N ASN A 14 8.16 0.08 12.59
CA ASN A 14 7.74 -1.22 13.13
C ASN A 14 7.99 -2.39 12.17
N LEU A 15 8.49 -2.11 10.96
CA LEU A 15 8.62 -3.04 9.84
C LEU A 15 10.06 -3.26 9.37
N ILE A 16 11.04 -2.62 10.02
CA ILE A 16 12.46 -2.79 9.72
C ILE A 16 12.83 -4.28 9.71
N ASP A 17 13.57 -4.70 8.68
CA ASP A 17 14.00 -6.09 8.42
C ASP A 17 12.87 -7.11 8.23
N LYS A 18 11.60 -6.68 8.23
CA LYS A 18 10.46 -7.53 7.89
C LYS A 18 10.26 -7.57 6.38
N LYS A 19 9.77 -8.72 5.91
CA LYS A 19 9.26 -8.87 4.55
C LYS A 19 7.82 -8.40 4.51
N ILE A 20 7.52 -7.51 3.57
CA ILE A 20 6.18 -7.07 3.22
C ILE A 20 5.88 -7.50 1.77
N ASN A 21 4.61 -7.59 1.41
CA ASN A 21 4.19 -7.95 0.05
C ASN A 21 3.71 -6.73 -0.71
N LEU A 22 4.18 -6.60 -1.94
CA LEU A 22 3.63 -5.72 -2.96
C LEU A 22 2.76 -6.58 -3.90
N GLU A 23 1.47 -6.29 -3.97
CA GLU A 23 0.51 -6.98 -4.83
C GLU A 23 0.06 -6.09 -5.98
N ASP A 24 0.26 -6.55 -7.22
CA ASP A 24 -0.21 -5.87 -8.42
C ASP A 24 -1.69 -6.16 -8.73
N SER A 25 -2.30 -5.40 -9.63
CA SER A 25 -3.71 -5.57 -10.03
C SER A 25 -4.01 -6.91 -10.73
N ALA A 26 -2.99 -7.64 -11.18
CA ALA A 26 -3.10 -9.00 -11.72
C ALA A 26 -2.90 -10.10 -10.64
N GLY A 27 -2.76 -9.71 -9.37
CA GLY A 27 -2.56 -10.58 -8.21
C GLY A 27 -1.14 -11.12 -8.07
N GLY A 28 -0.16 -10.55 -8.79
CA GLY A 28 1.24 -10.88 -8.63
C GLY A 28 1.79 -10.29 -7.34
N ARG A 29 2.48 -11.11 -6.54
CA ARG A 29 3.05 -10.72 -5.25
C ARG A 29 4.56 -10.74 -5.29
N THR A 30 5.17 -9.63 -4.89
CA THR A 30 6.62 -9.53 -4.69
C THR A 30 6.92 -9.20 -3.23
N ALA A 31 7.75 -10.01 -2.59
CA ALA A 31 8.20 -9.73 -1.23
C ALA A 31 9.36 -8.74 -1.25
N VAL A 32 9.25 -7.67 -0.47
CA VAL A 32 10.31 -6.67 -0.30
C VAL A 32 10.65 -6.46 1.18
N THR A 33 11.89 -6.04 1.47
CA THR A 33 12.31 -5.68 2.84
C THR A 33 12.29 -4.17 3.05
N ILE A 34 11.89 -3.77 4.26
CA ILE A 34 12.06 -2.39 4.73
C ILE A 34 13.45 -2.24 5.34
N SER A 35 14.15 -1.18 4.97
CA SER A 35 15.40 -0.78 5.62
C SER A 35 15.36 0.70 5.99
N GLU A 36 15.98 1.04 7.11
CA GLU A 36 16.34 2.41 7.46
C GLU A 36 17.66 2.78 6.78
N VAL A 37 17.69 3.91 6.11
CA VAL A 37 18.85 4.48 5.40
C VAL A 37 18.86 5.97 5.68
N ASP A 38 19.87 6.44 6.40
CA ASP A 38 20.07 7.86 6.73
C ASP A 38 18.83 8.55 7.34
N GLY A 39 18.14 7.87 8.28
CA GLY A 39 16.93 8.37 8.94
C GLY A 39 15.66 8.34 8.08
N SER A 40 15.73 7.73 6.89
CA SER A 40 14.59 7.52 5.98
C SER A 40 14.34 6.04 5.77
N PHE A 41 13.12 5.66 5.42
CA PHE A 41 12.78 4.27 5.10
C PHE A 41 12.75 4.02 3.61
N ALA A 42 13.15 2.82 3.20
CA ALA A 42 13.14 2.41 1.81
C ALA A 42 12.77 0.93 1.64
N PHE A 43 12.15 0.59 0.51
CA PHE A 43 12.13 -0.76 -0.02
C PHE A 43 13.53 -1.11 -0.55
N LYS A 44 14.17 -2.10 0.04
CA LYS A 44 15.55 -2.49 -0.28
C LYS A 44 15.61 -3.75 -1.14
N GLU A 45 15.55 -4.93 -0.51
CA GLU A 45 15.61 -6.20 -1.24
C GLU A 45 14.26 -6.49 -1.88
N GLY A 46 14.26 -7.08 -3.09
CA GLY A 46 13.05 -7.43 -3.84
C GLY A 46 12.44 -6.27 -4.63
N TRP A 47 12.81 -5.02 -4.33
CA TRP A 47 12.33 -3.85 -5.09
C TRP A 47 12.83 -3.86 -6.54
N ASP A 48 14.09 -4.24 -6.75
CA ASP A 48 14.70 -4.38 -8.07
C ASP A 48 13.98 -5.43 -8.93
N VAL A 49 13.58 -6.54 -8.30
CA VAL A 49 12.76 -7.58 -8.94
C VAL A 49 11.40 -7.02 -9.33
N PHE A 50 10.70 -6.36 -8.40
CA PHE A 50 9.40 -5.73 -8.67
C PHE A 50 9.50 -4.74 -9.85
N SER A 51 10.49 -3.84 -9.79
CA SER A 51 10.72 -2.82 -10.82
C SER A 51 10.99 -3.44 -12.20
N LYS A 52 11.76 -4.53 -12.26
CA LYS A 52 12.08 -5.22 -13.51
C LYS A 52 10.89 -6.00 -14.05
N GLU A 53 10.15 -6.71 -13.20
CA GLU A 53 8.97 -7.49 -13.62
C GLU A 53 7.87 -6.60 -14.21
N HIS A 54 7.73 -5.38 -13.70
CA HIS A 54 6.74 -4.43 -14.16
C HIS A 54 7.28 -3.48 -15.23
N GLY A 55 8.57 -3.55 -15.57
CA GLY A 55 9.20 -2.64 -16.53
C GLY A 55 8.97 -1.19 -16.14
N LEU A 56 9.29 -0.84 -14.89
CA LEU A 56 9.17 0.54 -14.41
C LEU A 56 10.25 1.41 -15.05
N GLU A 57 9.83 2.54 -15.58
CA GLU A 57 10.72 3.54 -16.20
C GLU A 57 10.65 4.88 -15.44
N ILE A 58 11.59 5.78 -15.74
CA ILE A 58 11.54 7.14 -15.21
C ILE A 58 10.31 7.83 -15.79
N GLY A 59 9.45 8.37 -14.93
CA GLY A 59 8.19 9.00 -15.33
C GLY A 59 6.96 8.18 -14.93
N ASP A 60 7.13 6.87 -14.69
CA ASP A 60 6.07 6.04 -14.13
C ASP A 60 5.72 6.49 -12.71
N ILE A 61 4.42 6.47 -12.41
CA ILE A 61 3.88 6.79 -11.10
C ILE A 61 3.44 5.48 -10.44
N VAL A 62 4.07 5.14 -9.32
CA VAL A 62 3.73 3.96 -8.52
C VAL A 62 3.00 4.39 -7.26
N VAL A 63 1.76 3.94 -7.10
CA VAL A 63 0.92 4.22 -5.95
C VAL A 63 0.86 2.99 -5.04
N PHE A 64 1.25 3.17 -3.79
CA PHE A 64 1.22 2.13 -2.76
C PHE A 64 0.04 2.34 -1.83
N ASN A 65 -0.95 1.45 -1.90
CA ASN A 65 -2.11 1.43 -1.03
C ASN A 65 -1.83 0.45 0.12
N CYS A 66 -1.61 0.98 1.32
CA CYS A 66 -1.39 0.16 2.51
C CYS A 66 -2.72 -0.48 2.95
N ILE A 67 -2.93 -1.75 2.61
CA ILE A 67 -4.12 -2.49 3.06
C ILE A 67 -3.96 -2.88 4.52
N ASN A 68 -2.76 -3.34 4.89
CA ASN A 68 -2.37 -3.60 6.26
C ASN A 68 -0.85 -3.44 6.40
N LYS A 69 -0.32 -3.59 7.62
CA LYS A 69 1.10 -3.37 7.93
C LYS A 69 2.07 -4.23 7.09
N LEU A 70 1.63 -5.34 6.50
CA LEU A 70 2.50 -6.25 5.74
C LEU A 70 2.13 -6.39 4.27
N ASN A 71 1.06 -5.76 3.79
CA ASN A 71 0.58 -5.93 2.42
C ASN A 71 0.16 -4.58 1.82
N PHE A 72 0.73 -4.29 0.66
CA PHE A 72 0.42 -3.12 -0.15
C PHE A 72 -0.17 -3.57 -1.48
N ASP A 73 -1.34 -3.02 -1.80
CA ASP A 73 -1.85 -3.02 -3.17
C ASP A 73 -1.08 -1.95 -3.96
N VAL A 74 -0.65 -2.29 -5.17
CA VAL A 74 0.18 -1.43 -6.00
C VAL A 74 -0.49 -1.15 -7.32
N LYS A 75 -0.68 0.13 -7.60
CA LYS A 75 -1.12 0.63 -8.91
C LYS A 75 0.03 1.32 -9.60
N ILE A 76 0.18 1.07 -10.89
CA ILE A 76 1.23 1.65 -11.70
C ILE A 76 0.55 2.43 -12.81
N TYR A 77 0.95 3.69 -12.96
CA TYR A 77 0.53 4.56 -14.04
C TYR A 77 1.75 4.91 -14.87
N ASP A 78 1.61 4.93 -16.18
CA ASP A 78 2.67 5.42 -17.06
C ASP A 78 2.81 6.95 -17.00
N GLU A 79 3.76 7.51 -17.74
CA GLU A 79 3.97 8.96 -17.84
C GLU A 79 2.73 9.74 -18.34
N SER A 80 1.80 9.06 -19.02
CA SER A 80 0.53 9.64 -19.47
C SER A 80 -0.56 9.58 -18.39
N VAL A 81 -0.21 9.14 -17.18
CA VAL A 81 -1.10 8.96 -16.03
C VAL A 81 -2.18 7.91 -16.32
N CYS A 82 -1.93 7.01 -17.27
CA CYS A 82 -2.83 5.90 -17.60
C CYS A 82 -2.46 4.67 -16.77
N GLU A 83 -3.45 4.06 -16.11
CA GLU A 83 -3.22 2.87 -15.29
C GLU A 83 -2.79 1.69 -16.16
N ARG A 84 -1.70 1.04 -15.77
CA ARG A 84 -1.20 -0.18 -16.38
C ARG A 84 -1.93 -1.37 -15.74
N LEU A 85 -2.73 -2.07 -16.55
CA LEU A 85 -3.54 -3.22 -16.10
C LEU A 85 -2.97 -4.58 -16.54
N ASP A 86 -2.20 -4.58 -17.64
CA ASP A 86 -1.67 -5.80 -18.24
C ASP A 86 -0.19 -5.98 -17.91
N PHE A 87 0.08 -6.56 -16.74
CA PHE A 87 1.40 -7.09 -16.41
C PHE A 87 1.51 -8.48 -17.04
N SER A 88 1.78 -8.52 -18.35
CA SER A 88 1.78 -9.75 -19.14
C SER A 88 2.81 -10.78 -18.66
N LYS A 89 2.45 -11.54 -17.62
CA LYS A 89 3.06 -12.84 -17.36
C LYS A 89 2.61 -13.72 -18.52
N LYS A 90 3.54 -14.29 -19.30
CA LYS A 90 3.24 -15.36 -20.27
C LYS A 90 2.64 -16.55 -19.50
N ARG A 91 1.36 -16.46 -19.16
CA ARG A 91 0.61 -17.50 -18.47
C ARG A 91 0.11 -18.42 -19.56
N ASN A 92 0.73 -19.59 -19.68
CA ASN A 92 0.15 -20.69 -20.44
C ASN A 92 -1.29 -20.90 -19.94
N GLY A 93 -2.25 -20.62 -20.83
CA GLY A 93 -3.66 -20.51 -20.48
C GLY A 93 -4.19 -21.80 -19.86
N ARG A 94 -4.58 -21.74 -18.59
CA ARG A 94 -5.63 -22.60 -18.06
C ARG A 94 -6.80 -21.69 -17.71
N LYS A 95 -7.82 -21.70 -18.58
CA LYS A 95 -9.12 -21.08 -18.34
C LYS A 95 -9.60 -21.50 -16.95
N ARG A 96 -9.74 -20.55 -16.03
CA ARG A 96 -10.49 -20.74 -14.80
C ARG A 96 -11.78 -19.94 -14.92
N ASP A 97 -12.87 -20.64 -14.67
CA ASP A 97 -14.24 -20.15 -14.72
C ASP A 97 -14.43 -18.99 -13.73
N ARG A 98 -15.11 -17.94 -14.18
CA ARG A 98 -15.38 -16.73 -13.40
C ARG A 98 -16.76 -16.90 -12.74
N SER A 99 -16.81 -17.47 -11.55
CA SER A 99 -17.92 -17.21 -10.63
C SER A 99 -17.57 -15.97 -9.81
N GLY A 100 -18.33 -14.89 -9.99
CA GLY A 100 -18.08 -13.59 -9.40
C GLY A 100 -18.06 -13.63 -7.87
N HIS A 101 -17.05 -13.01 -7.28
CA HIS A 101 -17.01 -12.75 -5.84
C HIS A 101 -17.09 -11.24 -5.64
N ILE A 102 -18.20 -10.83 -5.04
CA ILE A 102 -18.55 -9.49 -4.60
C ILE A 102 -17.68 -9.19 -3.36
N TYR A 103 -17.11 -7.98 -3.26
CA TYR A 103 -16.40 -7.53 -2.07
C TYR A 103 -17.30 -7.64 -0.84
N GLN A 104 -16.92 -8.48 0.13
CA GLN A 104 -17.52 -8.52 1.45
C GLN A 104 -16.81 -7.48 2.33
N ASN A 105 -17.62 -6.59 2.92
CA ASN A 105 -17.20 -5.41 3.69
C ASN A 105 -16.78 -5.76 5.14
N ASP A 106 -15.85 -6.70 5.34
CA ASP A 106 -15.52 -7.17 6.70
C ASP A 106 -14.15 -6.67 7.23
N ASP A 107 -13.30 -6.04 6.41
CA ASP A 107 -11.95 -5.60 6.81
C ASP A 107 -11.85 -4.14 7.30
N LEU A 108 -12.96 -3.40 7.40
CA LEU A 108 -12.97 -2.00 7.89
C LEU A 108 -12.83 -1.86 9.42
N ALA A 109 -12.76 -2.97 10.16
CA ALA A 109 -12.79 -2.95 11.63
C ALA A 109 -11.42 -2.71 12.31
N VAL A 110 -10.31 -2.63 11.57
CA VAL A 110 -8.96 -2.59 12.20
C VAL A 110 -8.52 -1.16 12.60
N PHE A 111 -9.20 -0.11 12.14
CA PHE A 111 -8.81 1.28 12.42
C PHE A 111 -9.54 1.93 13.61
N ASN A 112 -10.36 1.19 14.35
CA ASN A 112 -11.23 1.76 15.39
C ASN A 112 -10.65 1.74 16.81
N GLU A 113 -9.32 1.82 17.00
CA GLU A 113 -8.71 2.08 18.31
C GLU A 113 -7.52 3.05 18.22
N ASP A 114 -7.75 4.25 17.70
CA ASP A 114 -6.84 5.39 17.92
C ASP A 114 -7.48 6.40 18.90
N PRO A 115 -7.06 6.41 20.18
CA PRO A 115 -7.65 7.26 21.22
C PRO A 115 -7.23 8.74 21.15
N MET A 116 -6.58 9.20 20.06
CA MET A 116 -6.00 10.54 19.96
C MET A 116 -6.91 11.66 19.41
N LEU A 117 -8.19 11.40 19.11
CA LEU A 117 -9.05 12.37 18.41
C LEU A 117 -10.13 13.08 19.27
N GLU A 118 -10.13 12.93 20.59
CA GLU A 118 -11.12 13.56 21.50
C GLU A 118 -10.59 14.76 22.30
N GLU A 119 -9.46 15.39 21.91
CA GLU A 119 -8.88 16.54 22.64
C GLU A 119 -8.80 17.84 21.83
N VAL A 120 -9.71 18.08 20.87
CA VAL A 120 -9.72 19.33 20.06
C VAL A 120 -11.09 20.00 19.94
N LEU A 121 -12.00 19.83 20.91
CA LEU A 121 -13.11 20.79 21.13
C LEU A 121 -13.34 21.01 22.63
N GLY A 122 -12.49 21.87 23.21
CA GLY A 122 -12.68 22.41 24.55
C GLY A 122 -13.84 23.41 24.63
N THR A 123 -14.58 23.31 25.74
CA THR A 123 -15.40 24.32 26.44
C THR A 123 -16.44 25.12 25.64
N GLY A 124 -17.71 24.81 25.90
CA GLY A 124 -18.84 25.65 25.55
C GLY A 124 -20.04 25.35 26.45
N ASP A 125 -20.05 25.92 27.65
CA ASP A 125 -21.24 26.01 28.49
C ASP A 125 -22.36 26.73 27.72
N THR A 126 -23.57 26.16 27.70
CA THR A 126 -24.79 26.98 27.69
C THR A 126 -25.99 26.17 28.19
N SER A 127 -26.31 26.35 29.45
CA SER A 127 -27.61 26.06 30.04
C SER A 127 -28.63 27.11 29.62
N TYR A 128 -29.77 26.68 29.05
CA TYR A 128 -31.06 27.39 29.09
C TYR A 128 -32.15 26.29 29.10
N ALA A 129 -32.79 26.03 30.24
CA ALA A 129 -34.05 26.64 30.75
C ALA A 129 -35.29 25.97 30.11
N SER A 130 -36.35 25.54 30.81
CA SER A 130 -36.87 25.85 32.16
C SER A 130 -37.57 24.63 32.77
#